data_AF-J3N1V1-F1
#
_entry.id   AF-J3N1V1-F1
#
_cell.length_a   1.000
_cell.length_b   1.000
_cell.length_c   1.000
_cell.angle_alpha   90.00
_cell.angle_beta   90.00
_cell.angle_gamma   90.00
#
_symmetry.space_group_name_H-M   'P 1'
#
loop_
_entity.id
_entity.type
_entity.pdbx_description
1 polymer ?
#
loop_
_entity_poly.entity_id
_entity_poly.type
_entity_poly.pdbx_seq_one_letter_code
_entity_poly.pdbx_strand_id
1 'polypeptide(L)' 'PNKLLEIVDNTIPQDGNTKAIVDWLIAPISRLGLACYRKSASERMKMNEVLKELNYIKETCKIKFAEIIHT' A
#
# COMPACT_ATOMS: atom_id res chain seq x y z
N PRO A 1 -3.10 -8.81 -1.25
CA PRO A 1 -4.32 -9.09 -2.04
C PRO A 1 -4.09 -8.76 -3.53
N ASN A 2 -4.54 -9.63 -4.43
CA ASN A 2 -4.24 -9.54 -5.87
C ASN A 2 -5.30 -8.78 -6.68
N LYS A 3 -6.46 -8.50 -6.07
CA LYS A 3 -7.64 -7.88 -6.71
C LYS A 3 -8.08 -6.63 -5.94
N LEU A 4 -7.15 -5.75 -5.63
CA LEU A 4 -7.47 -4.55 -4.85
C LEU A 4 -8.33 -3.55 -5.61
N LEU A 5 -8.07 -3.37 -6.91
CA LEU A 5 -8.88 -2.50 -7.78
C LEU A 5 -10.36 -2.92 -7.84
N GLU A 6 -10.67 -4.21 -7.62
CA GLU A 6 -12.04 -4.72 -7.57
C GLU A 6 -12.74 -4.44 -6.21
N ILE A 7 -11.99 -4.01 -5.19
CA ILE A 7 -12.46 -3.77 -3.81
C ILE A 7 -12.42 -2.27 -3.47
N VAL A 8 -11.55 -1.52 -4.14
CA VAL A 8 -11.45 -0.06 -4.02
C VAL A 8 -12.77 0.56 -4.48
N ASP A 9 -13.24 1.57 -3.75
CA ASP A 9 -14.53 2.21 -4.00
C ASP A 9 -14.67 2.63 -5.47
N ASN A 10 -15.76 2.21 -6.12
CA ASN A 10 -16.07 2.50 -7.51
C ASN A 10 -16.29 4.00 -7.76
N THR A 11 -16.48 4.80 -6.71
CA THR A 11 -16.54 6.26 -6.81
C THR A 11 -15.17 6.92 -6.96
N ILE A 12 -14.07 6.18 -6.76
CA ILE A 12 -12.72 6.71 -6.97
C ILE A 12 -12.45 6.71 -8.49
N PRO A 13 -12.15 7.87 -9.11
CA PRO A 13 -11.96 7.98 -10.56
C PRO A 13 -10.86 7.03 -11.02
N GLN A 14 -11.13 6.04 -11.86
CA GLN A 14 -10.14 5.06 -12.32
C GLN A 14 -9.27 5.63 -13.46
N ASP A 15 -8.61 6.75 -13.21
CA ASP A 15 -7.62 7.33 -14.12
C ASP A 15 -6.21 6.75 -13.86
N GLY A 16 -5.21 7.23 -14.61
CA GLY A 16 -3.81 6.81 -14.44
C GLY A 16 -3.25 7.12 -13.04
N ASN A 17 -3.73 8.18 -12.39
CA ASN A 17 -3.31 8.59 -11.05
C ASN A 17 -3.88 7.67 -9.97
N THR A 18 -5.13 7.23 -10.11
CA THR A 18 -5.75 6.28 -9.18
C THR A 18 -5.11 4.91 -9.27
N LYS A 19 -4.79 4.42 -10.46
CA LYS A 19 -4.04 3.17 -10.60
C LYS A 19 -2.68 3.27 -9.90
N ALA A 20 -1.98 4.40 -10.06
CA ALA A 20 -0.71 4.66 -9.42
C ALA A 20 -0.81 4.71 -7.88
N ILE A 21 -1.84 5.37 -7.33
CA ILE A 21 -2.13 5.37 -5.88
C ILE A 21 -2.41 3.95 -5.37
N VAL A 22 -3.18 3.16 -6.12
CA VAL A 22 -3.49 1.78 -5.73
C VAL A 22 -2.23 0.92 -5.72
N ASP A 23 -1.38 1.04 -6.73
CA ASP A 23 -0.16 0.24 -6.86
C ASP A 23 0.91 0.64 -5.84
N TRP A 24 1.08 1.93 -5.55
CA TRP A 24 2.17 2.43 -4.70
C TRP A 24 1.84 2.58 -3.22
N LEU A 25 0.56 2.78 -2.88
CA LEU A 25 0.14 3.02 -1.50
C LEU A 25 -0.82 1.94 -1.00
N ILE A 26 -1.96 1.77 -1.68
CA ILE A 26 -3.05 0.91 -1.17
C ILE A 26 -2.62 -0.55 -1.14
N ALA A 27 -1.99 -1.05 -2.21
CA ALA A 27 -1.57 -2.44 -2.31
C ALA A 27 -0.47 -2.82 -1.31
N PRO A 28 0.61 -2.04 -1.16
CA PRO A 28 1.62 -2.29 -0.14
C PRO A 28 1.04 -2.25 1.28
N ILE A 29 0.25 -1.23 1.63
CA ILE A 29 -0.36 -1.13 2.97
C ILE A 29 -1.30 -2.30 3.25
N SER A 30 -2.13 -2.70 2.28
CA SER A 30 -3.04 -3.82 2.44
C SER A 30 -2.30 -5.15 2.62
N ARG A 31 -1.19 -5.36 1.89
CA ARG A 31 -0.33 -6.55 2.07
C ARG A 31 0.34 -6.55 3.44
N LEU A 32 0.80 -5.41 3.90
CA LEU A 32 1.38 -5.25 5.24
C LEU A 32 0.34 -5.55 6.33
N GLY A 33 -0.86 -4.98 6.24
CA GLY A 33 -1.97 -5.29 7.15
C GLY A 33 -2.29 -6.78 7.22
N LEU A 34 -2.28 -7.47 6.08
CA LEU A 34 -2.47 -8.94 6.03
C LEU A 34 -1.31 -9.71 6.67
N ALA A 35 -0.07 -9.22 6.58
CA ALA A 35 1.07 -9.83 7.25
C ALA A 35 1.02 -9.63 8.78
N CYS A 36 0.45 -8.51 9.24
CA CYS A 36 0.17 -8.25 10.66
C CYS A 36 -1.00 -9.11 11.18
N TYR A 37 -1.96 -9.44 10.31
CA TYR A 37 -3.15 -10.19 10.66
C TYR A 37 -3.02 -11.69 10.28
N ARG A 38 -2.48 -12.48 11.20
CA ARG A 38 -2.41 -13.94 11.12
C ARG A 38 -3.04 -14.60 12.35
N LYS A 39 -3.55 -15.82 12.16
CA LYS A 39 -4.27 -16.59 13.20
C LYS A 39 -3.38 -16.83 14.41
N SER A 40 -2.17 -17.34 14.19
CA SER A 40 -1.19 -17.46 15.28
C SER A 40 -0.37 -16.19 15.43
N ALA A 41 0.02 -15.86 16.66
CA ALA A 41 0.85 -14.69 16.94
C ALA A 41 2.27 -14.83 16.35
N SER A 42 2.80 -16.05 16.27
CA SER A 42 4.12 -16.35 15.73
C SER A 42 4.23 -16.15 14.21
N GLU A 43 3.11 -16.26 13.49
CA GLU A 43 3.05 -16.00 12.05
C GLU A 43 2.89 -14.51 11.71
N ARG A 44 2.57 -13.67 12.69
CA ARG A 44 2.44 -12.22 12.47
C ARG A 44 3.81 -11.62 12.23
N MET A 45 3.85 -10.65 11.32
CA MET A 45 5.06 -9.86 11.10
C MET A 45 5.49 -9.19 12.42
N LYS A 46 6.78 -9.23 12.72
CA LYS A 46 7.35 -8.56 13.89
C LYS A 46 7.25 -7.05 13.72
N MET A 47 6.96 -6.32 14.80
CA MET A 47 6.75 -4.87 14.78
C MET A 47 7.93 -4.10 14.17
N ASN A 48 9.16 -4.54 14.41
CA ASN A 48 10.36 -3.92 13.82
C ASN A 48 10.37 -4.04 12.28
N GLU A 49 9.91 -5.16 11.73
CA GLU A 49 9.76 -5.33 10.28
C GLU A 49 8.58 -4.51 9.75
N VAL A 50 7.47 -4.41 10.51
CA VAL A 50 6.35 -3.51 10.17
C VAL A 50 6.81 -2.07 10.01
N LEU A 51 7.63 -1.57 10.94
CA LEU A 51 8.17 -0.21 10.86
C LEU A 51 9.08 0.00 9.64
N LYS A 52 9.89 -1.00 9.28
CA LYS A 52 10.74 -0.93 8.07
C LYS A 52 9.88 -0.84 6.80
N GLU A 53 8.87 -1.69 6.68
CA GLU A 53 7.94 -1.70 5.55
C GLU A 53 7.16 -0.38 5.45
N LEU A 54 6.65 0.14 6.58
CA LEU A 54 5.97 1.44 6.61
C LEU A 54 6.89 2.58 6.16
N ASN A 55 8.14 2.58 6.61
CA ASN A 55 9.11 3.59 6.20
C ASN A 55 9.42 3.49 4.70
N TYR A 56 9.58 2.27 4.19
CA TYR A 56 9.80 2.03 2.76
C TYR A 56 8.62 2.53 1.89
N ILE A 57 7.38 2.22 2.30
CA ILE A 57 6.17 2.68 1.61
C ILE A 57 6.11 4.21 1.61
N LYS A 58 6.37 4.84 2.76
CA LYS A 58 6.40 6.30 2.91
C LYS A 58 7.39 6.95 1.94
N GLU A 59 8.64 6.49 1.90
CA GLU A 59 9.66 7.07 1.03
C GLU A 59 9.35 6.83 -0.45
N THR A 60 8.83 5.66 -0.81
CA THR A 60 8.36 5.37 -2.17
C THR A 60 7.24 6.33 -2.59
N CYS A 61 6.24 6.54 -1.73
CA CYS A 61 5.14 7.46 -2.00
C CYS A 61 5.62 8.91 -2.14
N LYS A 62 6.57 9.36 -1.32
CA LYS A 62 7.14 10.72 -1.45
C LYS A 62 7.77 10.94 -2.81
N ILE A 63 8.60 9.99 -3.26
CA ILE A 63 9.27 10.06 -4.57
C ILE A 63 8.22 10.09 -5.68
N LYS A 64 7.26 9.18 -5.63
CA LYS A 64 6.24 9.00 -6.68
C LYS A 64 5.19 10.10 -6.75
N PHE A 65 4.77 10.67 -5.62
CA PHE A 65 3.86 11.81 -5.63
C PHE A 65 4.56 13.11 -6.01
N ALA A 66 5.85 13.27 -5.71
CA ALA A 66 6.62 14.39 -6.23
C ALA A 66 6.70 14.36 -7.76
N GLU A 67 6.88 13.18 -8.37
CA GLU A 67 6.84 13.01 -9.83
C GLU A 67 5.49 13.44 -10.44
N ILE A 68 4.36 13.14 -9.76
CA ILE A 68 3.01 13.50 -10.24
C ILE A 68 2.71 15.00 -10.09
N ILE A 69 3.12 15.66 -9.00
CA ILE A 69 2.82 17.08 -8.74
C ILE A 69 3.62 18.03 -9.66
N HIS A 70 4.75 17.56 -10.21
CA HIS A 70 5.59 18.33 -11.12
C HIS A 70 5.32 18.06 -12.61
N THR A 71 4.27 17.31 -12.94
CA THR A 71 3.78 17.06 -14.31
C THR A 71 2.48 17.80 -14.55
#